data_AF-A0A1I5AXF3-F1
#
_entry.id   AF-A0A1I5AXF3-F1
#
_cell.length_a   1.000
_cell.length_b   1.000
_cell.length_c   1.000
_cell.angle_alpha   90.00
_cell.angle_beta   90.00
_cell.angle_gamma   90.00
#
_symmetry.space_group_name_H-M   'P 1'
#
loop_
_entity.id
_entity.type
_entity.pdbx_description
1 polymer ?
#
loop_
_entity_poly.entity_id
_entity_poly.type
_entity_poly.pdbx_seq_one_letter_code
_entity_poly.pdbx_strand_id
1 'polypeptide(L)'
;MDTESYTQAIAAILRGRKAELNMSNDDLVAKSGIPERTFSRLLSGERPMRMGQFFELVDALGLEPGEVMGLAKKKAAEISSTGAANNSR
;
A
#
# COMPACT_ATOMS: atom_id res chain seq x y z
N MET A 1 -4.16 6.25 -16.10
CA MET A 1 -3.89 5.59 -14.80
C MET A 1 -4.35 6.55 -13.73
N ASP A 2 -5.32 6.16 -12.93
CA ASP A 2 -5.86 7.00 -11.86
C ASP A 2 -5.09 6.81 -10.55
N THR A 3 -5.21 7.80 -9.66
CA THR A 3 -4.58 7.81 -8.33
C THR A 3 -5.11 6.68 -7.44
N GLU A 4 -6.34 6.23 -7.69
CA GLU A 4 -6.99 5.15 -6.94
C GLU A 4 -6.31 3.80 -7.19
N SER A 5 -6.02 3.47 -8.45
CA SER A 5 -5.29 2.25 -8.82
C SER A 5 -3.91 2.20 -8.17
N TYR A 6 -3.20 3.33 -8.08
CA TYR A 6 -1.92 3.41 -7.37
C TYR A 6 -2.07 3.22 -5.86
N THR A 7 -3.09 3.85 -5.27
CA THR A 7 -3.38 3.72 -3.84
C THR A 7 -3.64 2.26 -3.47
N GLN A 8 -4.47 1.57 -4.27
CA GLN A 8 -4.77 0.15 -4.09
C GLN A 8 -3.56 -0.75 -4.35
N ALA A 9 -2.74 -0.43 -5.36
CA ALA A 9 -1.52 -1.17 -5.67
C ALA A 9 -0.51 -1.11 -4.53
N ILE A 10 -0.20 0.09 -4.02
CA ILE A 10 0.72 0.30 -2.90
C ILE A 10 0.19 -0.42 -1.66
N ALA A 11 -1.08 -0.21 -1.31
CA ALA A 11 -1.71 -0.85 -0.16
C ALA A 11 -1.61 -2.38 -0.21
N ALA A 12 -1.80 -2.99 -1.38
CA ALA A 12 -1.66 -4.43 -1.57
C ALA A 12 -0.21 -4.92 -1.37
N ILE A 13 0.79 -4.16 -1.85
CA ILE A 13 2.20 -4.51 -1.69
C ILE A 13 2.60 -4.47 -0.21
N LEU A 14 2.23 -3.40 0.50
CA LEU A 14 2.55 -3.26 1.92
C LEU A 14 1.87 -4.35 2.77
N ARG A 15 0.61 -4.72 2.44
CA ARG A 15 -0.07 -5.86 3.08
C ARG A 15 0.64 -7.18 2.84
N GLY A 16 1.07 -7.44 1.61
CA GLY A 16 1.83 -8.65 1.28
C GLY A 16 3.10 -8.74 2.11
N ARG A 17 3.88 -7.65 2.16
CA ARG A 17 5.11 -7.62 2.95
C ARG A 17 4.88 -7.80 4.45
N LYS A 18 3.85 -7.17 5.01
CA LYS A 18 3.46 -7.36 6.41
C LYS A 18 3.18 -8.84 6.72
N ALA A 19 2.47 -9.52 5.81
CA ALA A 19 2.15 -10.93 5.95
C ALA A 19 3.40 -11.81 5.88
N GLU A 20 4.31 -11.55 4.94
CA GLU A 20 5.61 -12.26 4.84
C GLU A 20 6.44 -12.16 6.13
N LEU A 21 6.41 -11.00 6.78
CA LEU A 21 7.12 -10.75 8.03
C LEU A 21 6.39 -11.24 9.28
N ASN A 22 5.18 -11.80 9.13
CA ASN A 22 4.29 -12.17 10.25
C ASN A 22 4.08 -11.04 11.26
N MET A 23 4.10 -9.78 10.81
CA MET A 23 3.95 -8.62 11.68
C MET A 23 2.48 -8.34 11.99
N SER A 24 2.19 -8.07 13.26
CA SER A 24 0.91 -7.54 13.70
C SER A 24 0.76 -6.06 13.32
N ASN A 25 -0.43 -5.50 13.52
CA ASN A 25 -0.60 -4.04 13.35
C ASN A 25 0.18 -3.29 14.44
N ASP A 26 0.19 -3.80 15.67
CA ASP A 26 0.90 -3.21 16.81
C ASP A 26 2.40 -3.12 16.56
N ASP A 27 3.00 -4.14 15.95
CA ASP A 27 4.43 -4.11 15.58
C ASP A 27 4.74 -2.99 14.60
N LEU A 28 3.81 -2.70 13.67
CA LEU A 28 3.99 -1.64 12.69
C LEU A 28 3.72 -0.27 13.26
N VAL A 29 2.78 -0.15 14.20
CA VAL A 29 2.60 1.09 14.98
C VAL A 29 3.87 1.40 15.76
N ALA A 30 4.45 0.41 16.42
CA ALA A 30 5.68 0.57 17.20
C ALA A 30 6.89 0.97 16.33
N LYS A 31 7.00 0.43 15.11
CA LYS A 31 8.11 0.74 14.20
C LYS A 31 7.95 2.03 13.40
N SER A 32 6.74 2.32 12.91
CA SER A 32 6.48 3.47 12.04
C SER A 32 6.08 4.74 12.79
N GLY A 33 5.62 4.62 14.05
CA GLY A 33 5.02 5.73 14.80
C GLY A 33 3.64 6.16 14.29
N ILE A 34 3.10 5.49 13.27
CA ILE A 34 1.78 5.78 12.71
C ILE A 34 0.69 5.12 13.57
N PRO A 35 -0.36 5.86 13.99
CA PRO A 35 -1.47 5.28 14.75
C PRO A 35 -2.20 4.16 14.00
N GLU A 36 -2.62 3.11 14.72
CA GLU A 36 -3.23 1.90 14.14
C GLU A 36 -4.44 2.19 13.23
N ARG A 37 -5.27 3.16 13.61
CA ARG A 37 -6.43 3.56 12.83
C ARG A 37 -6.04 4.20 11.50
N THR A 38 -4.96 4.96 11.47
CA THR A 38 -4.41 5.54 10.24
C THR A 38 -3.84 4.43 9.38
N PHE A 39 -3.08 3.53 9.99
CA PHE A 39 -2.46 2.38 9.34
C PHE A 39 -3.47 1.48 8.63
N SER A 40 -4.56 1.10 9.31
CA SER A 40 -5.61 0.25 8.75
C SER A 40 -6.24 0.84 7.49
N ARG A 41 -6.44 2.17 7.45
CA ARG A 41 -7.03 2.86 6.29
C ARG A 41 -6.05 3.02 5.13
N LEU A 42 -4.76 3.14 5.46
CA LEU A 42 -3.69 3.18 4.47
C LEU A 42 -3.50 1.80 3.81
N LEU A 43 -3.50 0.72 4.60
CA LEU A 43 -3.35 -0.65 4.08
C LEU A 43 -4.59 -1.17 3.35
N SER A 44 -5.77 -0.63 3.62
CA SER A 44 -6.98 -0.94 2.84
C SER A 44 -7.06 -0.18 1.53
N GLY A 45 -6.22 0.85 1.35
CA GLY A 45 -6.30 1.76 0.20
C GLY A 45 -7.53 2.67 0.22
N GLU A 46 -8.22 2.79 1.38
CA GLU A 46 -9.38 3.67 1.54
C GLU A 46 -9.01 5.16 1.33
N ARG A 47 -7.74 5.51 1.57
CA ARG A 47 -7.23 6.87 1.40
C ARG A 47 -5.87 6.89 0.72
N PRO A 48 -5.58 7.93 -0.09
CA PRO A 48 -4.24 8.17 -0.60
C PRO A 48 -3.25 8.38 0.55
N MET A 49 -2.07 7.81 0.39
CA MET A 49 -0.97 7.94 1.34
C MET A 49 -0.18 9.22 1.05
N ARG A 50 0.17 9.98 2.10
CA ARG A 50 1.11 11.09 1.96
C ARG A 50 2.54 10.54 1.84
N MET A 51 3.42 11.24 1.13
CA MET A 51 4.79 10.78 0.91
C MET A 51 5.57 10.49 2.20
N GLY A 52 5.41 11.30 3.26
CA GLY A 52 6.03 11.02 4.55
C GLY A 52 5.60 9.68 5.15
N GLN A 53 4.29 9.41 5.15
CA GLN A 53 3.72 8.15 5.63
C GLN A 53 4.17 6.96 4.79
N PHE A 54 4.37 7.18 3.49
CA PHE A 54 4.91 6.16 2.59
C PHE A 54 6.32 5.76 2.97
N PHE A 55 7.22 6.73 3.17
CA PHE A 55 8.58 6.44 3.59
C PHE A 55 8.64 5.76 4.96
N GLU A 56 7.87 6.24 5.94
CA GLU A 56 7.79 5.64 7.28
C GLU A 56 7.33 4.17 7.24
N LEU A 57 6.33 3.84 6.41
CA LEU A 57 5.81 2.49 6.29
C LEU A 57 6.74 1.53 5.57
N VAL A 58 7.33 2.02 4.48
CA VAL A 58 8.27 1.25 3.66
C VAL A 58 9.51 0.92 4.47
N ASP A 59 10.03 1.89 5.24
CA ASP A 59 11.17 1.68 6.15
C ASP A 59 10.82 0.70 7.28
N ALA A 60 9.65 0.86 7.92
CA ALA A 60 9.19 -0.06 8.97
C ALA A 60 9.03 -1.52 8.49
N LEU A 61 8.78 -1.72 7.19
CA LEU A 61 8.65 -3.02 6.53
C LEU A 61 9.96 -3.51 5.88
N GLY A 62 11.05 -2.75 6.02
CA GLY A 62 12.37 -3.07 5.46
C GLY A 62 12.34 -3.19 3.94
N LEU A 63 11.59 -2.31 3.28
CA LEU A 63 11.48 -2.22 1.83
C LEU A 63 12.24 -1.00 1.32
N GLU A 64 12.60 -0.99 0.03
CA GLU A 64 13.13 0.19 -0.64
C GLU A 64 11.98 0.95 -1.36
N PRO A 65 11.84 2.28 -1.17
CA PRO A 65 10.75 3.07 -1.76
C PRO A 65 10.63 2.98 -3.28
N GLY A 66 11.72 3.06 -4.02
CA GLY A 66 11.77 2.92 -5.47
C GLY A 66 11.27 1.56 -5.97
N GLU A 67 11.62 0.47 -5.29
CA GLU A 67 11.13 -0.88 -5.60
C GLU A 67 9.62 -0.96 -5.44
N VAL A 68 9.09 -0.43 -4.33
CA VAL A 68 7.63 -0.39 -4.08
C VAL A 68 6.92 0.41 -5.16
N MET A 69 7.47 1.56 -5.57
CA MET A 69 6.89 2.37 -6.64
C MET A 69 6.93 1.66 -7.99
N GLY A 70 8.02 0.94 -8.30
CA GLY A 70 8.15 0.13 -9.51
C GLY A 70 7.13 -1.01 -9.57
N LEU A 71 6.93 -1.73 -8.46
CA LEU A 71 5.92 -2.77 -8.32
C LEU A 71 4.50 -2.19 -8.38
N ALA A 72 4.26 -1.05 -7.73
CA ALA A 72 2.97 -0.39 -7.71
C ALA A 72 2.55 0.03 -9.11
N LYS A 73 3.47 0.55 -9.94
CA LYS A 73 3.20 0.88 -11.34
C LYS A 73 2.72 -0.32 -12.15
N LYS A 74 3.38 -1.48 -12.00
CA LYS A 74 2.98 -2.72 -12.69
C LYS A 74 1.58 -3.16 -12.23
N LYS A 75 1.37 -3.23 -10.91
CA LYS A 75 0.11 -3.69 -10.31
C LYS A 75 -1.06 -2.75 -10.57
N ALA A 76 -0.82 -1.44 -10.60
CA ALA A 76 -1.84 -0.46 -10.95
C ALA A 76 -2.33 -0.63 -12.40
N ALA A 77 -1.46 -1.10 -13.31
CA ALA A 77 -1.85 -1.37 -14.69
C ALA A 77 -2.89 -2.50 -14.74
N GLU A 78 -2.62 -3.58 -14.02
CA GLU A 78 -3.50 -4.75 -13.89
C GLU A 78 -4.86 -4.40 -13.24
N ILE A 79 -4.83 -3.58 -12.18
CA ILE A 79 -6.05 -3.11 -11.50
C ILE A 79 -6.88 -2.26 -12.46
N SER A 80 -6.26 -1.32 -13.17
CA SER A 80 -6.97 -0.43 -14.09
C SER A 80 -7.59 -1.19 -15.28
N SER A 81 -6.91 -2.23 -15.79
CA SER A 81 -7.47 -3.07 -16.86
C SER A 81 -8.62 -3.96 -16.40
N THR A 82 -8.59 -4.41 -15.13
CA THR A 82 -9.64 -5.26 -14.55
C THR A 82 -10.88 -4.45 -14.17
N GLY A 83 -10.70 -3.24 -13.63
CA GLY A 83 -11.80 -2.32 -13.29
C GLY A 83 -12.61 -1.89 -14.52
N ALA A 84 -11.95 -1.65 -15.66
CA ALA A 84 -12.61 -1.30 -16.91
C ALA A 84 -13.54 -2.42 -17.43
N ALA A 85 -13.17 -3.69 -17.23
CA ALA A 85 -13.96 -4.84 -17.68
C ALA A 85 -15.22 -5.09 -16.82
N ASN A 86 -15.22 -4.68 -15.55
CA ASN A 86 -16.30 -4.97 -14.61
C ASN A 86 -17.38 -3.87 -14.57
N ASN A 87 -17.08 -2.65 -15.03
CA ASN A 87 -18.02 -1.51 -15.04
C ASN A 87 -18.87 -1.41 -16.33
N SER A 88 -18.94 -2.50 -17.12
CA SER A 88 -19.69 -2.58 -18.38
C SER A 88 -20.90 -3.54 -18.30
N ARG A 89 -21.48 -3.74 -17.11
CA ARG A 89 -22.66 -4.59 -16.89
C ARG A 89 -23.74 -3.88 -16.09
#